data_AF-A0A7U9SSH3-F1
#
_entry.id   AF-A0A7U9SSH3-F1
#
_cell.length_a   1.000
_cell.length_b   1.000
_cell.length_c   1.000
_cell.angle_alpha   90.00
_cell.angle_beta   90.00
_cell.angle_gamma   90.00
#
_symmetry.space_group_name_H-M   'P 1'
#
loop_
_entity.id
_entity.type
_entity.pdbx_description
1 polymer ?
#
loop_
_entity_poly.entity_id
_entity_poly.type
_entity_poly.pdbx_seq_one_letter_code
_entity_poly.pdbx_strand_id
1 'polypeptide(L)'
;MPAYENEFSAFPSKLITKHDFRNADDNIAPIINQINSLREKGLYGQAARLIQANKDVLPHYIVDAATFRTWEEEIFNAQKYAKLMQQIVYVEEDEPDCLEGDIWLGR
;
A
#
# COMPACT_ATOMS: atom_id res chain seq x y z
N MET A 1 -2.75 15.70 -15.80
CA MET A 1 -2.12 14.77 -14.83
C MET A 1 -3.12 13.77 -14.25
N PRO A 2 -2.92 12.47 -14.44
CA PRO A 2 -3.68 11.46 -13.70
C PRO A 2 -3.30 11.60 -12.23
N ALA A 3 -4.28 11.96 -11.39
CA ALA A 3 -4.06 12.14 -9.97
C ALA A 3 -3.69 10.78 -9.35
N TYR A 4 -2.42 10.61 -9.01
CA TYR A 4 -1.98 9.55 -8.11
C TYR A 4 -2.56 9.82 -6.72
N GLU A 5 -2.93 8.75 -6.03
CA GLU A 5 -3.29 8.85 -4.62
C GLU A 5 -2.00 9.04 -3.81
N ASN A 6 -2.04 9.89 -2.77
CA ASN A 6 -0.87 10.21 -1.96
C ASN A 6 -1.22 10.24 -0.45
N GLU A 7 -2.22 9.46 -0.03
CA GLU A 7 -2.61 9.41 1.39
C GLU A 7 -1.56 8.62 2.18
N PHE A 8 -1.04 7.54 1.60
CA PHE A 8 -0.05 6.66 2.20
C PHE A 8 1.23 6.51 1.38
N SER A 9 1.20 6.84 0.10
CA SER A 9 2.31 6.76 -0.82
C SER A 9 2.82 8.15 -1.25
N ALA A 10 4.07 8.18 -1.72
CA ALA A 10 4.65 9.32 -2.43
C ALA A 10 5.07 8.93 -3.86
N PHE A 11 4.43 7.91 -4.43
CA PHE A 11 4.66 7.46 -5.80
C PHE A 11 4.36 8.57 -6.82
N PRO A 12 5.15 8.72 -7.90
CA PRO A 12 6.34 7.93 -8.27
C PRO A 12 7.64 8.46 -7.66
N SER A 13 7.58 9.52 -6.85
CA SER A 13 8.76 10.23 -6.37
C SER A 13 9.60 9.47 -5.34
N LYS A 14 9.01 8.45 -4.69
CA LYS A 14 9.65 7.64 -3.66
C LYS A 14 9.09 6.23 -3.63
N LEU A 15 9.94 5.26 -3.30
CA LEU A 15 9.53 3.88 -3.02
C LEU A 15 8.84 3.77 -1.66
N ILE A 16 7.86 2.86 -1.56
CA ILE A 16 7.31 2.45 -0.27
C ILE A 16 8.36 1.84 0.65
N THR A 17 8.09 1.89 1.94
CA THR A 17 8.90 1.21 2.95
C THR A 17 8.83 -0.30 2.74
N LYS A 18 9.99 -0.95 2.58
CA LYS A 18 10.06 -2.40 2.62
C LYS A 18 9.89 -2.87 4.07
N HIS A 19 8.88 -3.71 4.30
CA HIS A 19 8.67 -4.34 5.59
C HIS A 19 9.32 -5.73 5.61
N ASP A 20 10.12 -6.01 6.63
CA ASP A 20 10.73 -7.32 6.87
C ASP A 20 9.90 -8.10 7.91
N PHE A 21 8.70 -8.51 7.49
CA PHE A 21 7.82 -9.32 8.34
C PHE A 21 8.40 -10.72 8.59
N ARG A 22 8.07 -11.27 9.75
CA ARG A 22 8.52 -12.56 10.25
C ARG A 22 7.32 -13.41 10.64
N ASN A 23 7.48 -14.72 10.52
CA ASN A 23 6.51 -15.66 11.08
C ASN A 23 6.53 -15.55 12.61
N ALA A 24 5.37 -15.77 13.22
CA ALA A 24 5.30 -15.91 14.67
C ALA A 24 6.13 -17.11 15.13
N ASP A 25 6.83 -16.93 16.25
CA ASP A 25 7.61 -17.95 16.96
C ASP A 25 7.06 -18.19 18.37
N ASP A 26 7.66 -19.13 19.10
CA ASP A 26 7.24 -19.49 20.46
C ASP A 26 7.36 -18.33 21.47
N ASN A 27 8.17 -17.30 21.17
CA ASN A 27 8.34 -16.15 22.05
C ASN A 27 7.20 -15.14 21.90
N ILE A 28 6.74 -14.91 20.65
CA ILE A 28 5.71 -13.90 20.36
C ILE A 28 4.30 -14.49 20.29
N ALA A 29 4.15 -15.79 19.99
CA ALA A 29 2.86 -16.46 19.85
C ALA A 29 1.94 -16.29 21.08
N PRO A 30 2.43 -16.34 22.35
CA PRO A 30 1.57 -16.11 23.51
C PRO A 30 0.91 -14.73 23.51
N ILE A 31 1.65 -13.69 23.12
CA ILE A 31 1.15 -12.30 23.07
C ILE A 31 0.11 -12.16 21.94
N ILE A 32 0.39 -12.71 20.76
CA ILE A 32 -0.54 -12.68 19.62
C ILE A 32 -1.85 -13.39 19.97
N ASN A 33 -1.77 -14.58 20.57
CA ASN A 33 -2.93 -15.35 20.98
C ASN A 33 -3.77 -14.61 22.03
N GLN A 34 -3.12 -13.92 22.98
CA GLN A 34 -3.82 -13.09 23.96
C GLN A 34 -4.55 -11.91 23.29
N ILE A 35 -3.91 -11.24 22.33
CA ILE A 35 -4.54 -10.15 21.55
C ILE A 35 -5.77 -10.68 20.80
N ASN A 36 -5.65 -11.83 20.14
CA ASN A 36 -6.75 -12.44 19.38
C ASN A 36 -7.90 -12.85 20.31
N SER A 37 -7.62 -13.48 21.45
CA SER A 37 -8.65 -13.84 22.43
C SER A 37 -9.39 -12.61 22.98
N LEU A 38 -8.68 -11.50 23.22
CA LEU A 38 -9.31 -10.24 23.64
C LEU A 38 -10.21 -9.66 22.53
N ARG A 39 -9.80 -9.74 21.27
CA ARG A 39 -10.60 -9.29 20.11
C ARG A 39 -11.87 -10.13 19.95
N GLU A 40 -11.77 -11.45 20.05
CA GLU A 40 -12.91 -12.38 19.99
C GLU A 40 -13.95 -12.10 21.08
N LYS A 41 -13.51 -11.65 22.26
CA LYS A 41 -14.38 -11.26 23.38
C LYS A 41 -14.92 -9.83 23.28
N GLY A 42 -14.62 -9.10 22.22
CA GLY A 42 -15.00 -7.69 22.05
C GLY A 42 -14.27 -6.72 22.98
N LEU A 43 -13.20 -7.16 23.66
CA LEU A 43 -12.42 -6.36 24.61
C LEU A 43 -11.34 -5.52 23.89
N TYR A 44 -11.76 -4.74 22.89
CA TYR A 44 -10.85 -4.02 21.99
C TYR A 44 -9.92 -3.04 22.71
N GLY A 45 -10.40 -2.37 23.76
CA GLY A 45 -9.57 -1.44 24.54
C GLY A 45 -8.46 -2.13 25.35
N GLN A 46 -8.63 -3.42 25.71
CA GLN A 46 -7.57 -4.19 26.33
C GLN A 46 -6.58 -4.71 25.27
N ALA A 47 -7.10 -5.20 24.14
CA ALA A 47 -6.27 -5.61 23.01
C ALA A 47 -5.37 -4.45 22.51
N ALA A 48 -5.92 -3.24 22.37
CA ALA A 48 -5.18 -2.06 21.93
C ALA A 48 -4.05 -1.69 22.90
N ARG A 49 -4.29 -1.78 24.23
CA ARG A 49 -3.24 -1.55 25.23
C ARG A 49 -2.12 -2.58 25.14
N LEU A 50 -2.47 -3.84 24.90
CA LEU A 50 -1.48 -4.91 24.75
C LEU A 50 -0.64 -4.74 23.48
N ILE A 51 -1.26 -4.32 22.37
CA ILE A 51 -0.54 -3.95 21.15
C ILE A 51 0.40 -2.78 21.42
N GLN A 52 -0.08 -1.72 22.06
CA GLN A 52 0.71 -0.52 22.36
C GLN A 52 1.90 -0.83 23.28
N ALA A 53 1.72 -1.71 24.27
CA ALA A 53 2.78 -2.13 25.18
C ALA A 53 3.89 -2.94 24.48
N ASN A 54 3.60 -3.53 23.32
CA ASN A 54 4.54 -4.36 22.55
C ASN A 54 4.83 -3.77 21.15
N LYS A 55 4.66 -2.44 21.00
CA LYS A 55 4.78 -1.73 19.71
C LYS A 55 6.13 -1.87 19.02
N ASP A 56 7.20 -2.16 19.77
CA ASP A 56 8.55 -2.25 19.20
C ASP A 56 8.83 -3.63 18.59
N VAL A 57 8.00 -4.63 18.91
CA VAL A 57 8.20 -6.03 18.52
C VAL A 57 7.10 -6.48 17.57
N LEU A 58 5.82 -6.22 17.91
CA LEU A 58 4.67 -6.70 17.15
C LEU A 58 4.61 -6.27 15.69
N PRO A 59 5.07 -5.07 15.27
CA PRO A 59 5.05 -4.69 13.86
C PRO A 59 5.87 -5.60 12.94
N HIS A 60 6.78 -6.41 13.48
CA HIS A 60 7.48 -7.41 12.66
C HIS A 60 6.66 -8.68 12.42
N TYR A 61 5.57 -8.90 13.16
CA TYR A 61 4.81 -10.16 13.16
C TYR A 61 3.33 -9.96 12.80
N ILE A 62 2.80 -8.74 12.94
CA ILE A 62 1.41 -8.41 12.67
C ILE A 62 1.35 -7.26 11.67
N VAL A 63 0.60 -7.48 10.59
CA VAL A 63 0.28 -6.44 9.60
C VAL A 63 -0.96 -5.69 10.07
N ASP A 64 -0.89 -4.36 10.12
CA ASP A 64 -2.01 -3.49 10.48
C ASP A 64 -2.76 -2.97 9.24
N ALA A 65 -3.92 -2.36 9.48
CA ALA A 65 -4.76 -1.83 8.41
C ALA A 65 -4.09 -0.69 7.64
N ALA A 66 -3.24 0.11 8.29
CA ALA A 66 -2.49 1.18 7.64
C ALA A 66 -1.49 0.62 6.62
N THR A 67 -0.81 -0.48 6.97
CA THR A 67 0.11 -1.17 6.07
C THR A 67 -0.63 -1.71 4.84
N PHE A 68 -1.77 -2.37 5.02
CA PHE A 68 -2.58 -2.85 3.89
C PHE A 68 -3.00 -1.71 2.95
N ARG A 69 -3.51 -0.60 3.50
CA ARG A 69 -3.90 0.56 2.70
C ARG A 69 -2.73 1.17 1.93
N THR A 70 -1.56 1.23 2.56
CA THR A 70 -0.34 1.70 1.91
C THR A 70 0.02 0.84 0.70
N TRP A 71 -0.10 -0.48 0.82
CA TRP A 71 0.16 -1.41 -0.30
C TRP A 71 -0.88 -1.30 -1.41
N GLU A 72 -2.16 -1.19 -1.06
CA GLU A 72 -3.23 -1.04 -2.04
C GLU A 72 -3.06 0.25 -2.87
N GLU A 73 -2.75 1.36 -2.20
CA GLU A 73 -2.48 2.65 -2.85
C GLU A 73 -1.27 2.56 -3.79
N GLU A 74 -0.18 1.93 -3.34
CA GLU A 74 1.02 1.77 -4.16
C GLU A 74 0.77 0.91 -5.41
N ILE A 75 0.05 -0.21 -5.25
CA ILE A 75 -0.33 -1.09 -6.36
C ILE A 75 -1.20 -0.33 -7.36
N PHE A 76 -2.18 0.44 -6.87
CA PHE A 76 -3.07 1.23 -7.71
C PHE A 76 -2.31 2.31 -8.50
N ASN A 77 -1.41 3.04 -7.84
CA ASN A 77 -0.58 4.05 -8.47
C ASN A 77 0.39 3.43 -9.49
N ALA A 78 1.01 2.29 -9.17
CA ALA A 78 1.88 1.57 -10.10
C ALA A 78 1.11 1.08 -11.35
N GLN A 79 -0.15 0.62 -11.19
CA GLN A 79 -1.01 0.26 -12.31
C GLN A 79 -1.36 1.47 -13.19
N LYS A 80 -1.71 2.61 -12.58
CA LYS A 80 -1.92 3.88 -13.32
C LYS A 80 -0.68 4.25 -14.12
N TYR A 81 0.50 4.20 -13.49
CA TYR A 81 1.76 4.50 -14.13
C TYR A 81 2.09 3.57 -15.28
N ALA A 82 1.93 2.25 -15.10
CA ALA A 82 2.19 1.27 -16.14
C ALA A 82 1.29 1.47 -17.36
N LYS A 83 0.02 1.84 -17.16
CA LYS A 83 -0.91 2.18 -18.26
C LYS A 83 -0.50 3.43 -19.03
N LEU A 84 0.05 4.44 -18.34
CA LEU A 84 0.56 5.66 -19.01
C LEU A 84 1.87 5.41 -19.75
N MET A 85 2.74 4.55 -19.19
CA MET A 85 3.99 4.15 -19.84
C MET A 85 3.79 3.28 -21.08
N GLN A 86 2.61 2.67 -21.26
CA GLN A 86 2.16 2.17 -22.55
C GLN A 86 1.78 3.38 -23.43
N GLN A 87 2.79 4.16 -23.84
CA GLN A 87 2.62 5.27 -24.79
C GLN A 87 1.78 4.82 -25.97
N ILE A 88 0.63 5.47 -26.15
CA ILE A 88 -0.18 5.27 -27.34
C ILE A 88 0.40 6.20 -28.39
N VAL A 89 0.92 5.61 -29.46
CA VAL A 89 1.41 6.38 -30.61
C VAL A 89 0.23 6.58 -31.55
N TYR A 90 -0.22 7.82 -31.66
CA TYR A 90 -1.25 8.22 -32.61
C TYR A 90 -0.59 8.62 -33.94
N VAL A 91 -1.08 8.04 -35.03
CA VAL A 91 -0.59 8.28 -36.39
C VAL A 91 -1.77 8.77 -37.24
N GLU A 92 -2.30 9.92 -36.89
CA GLU A 92 -3.47 10.54 -37.53
C GLU A 92 -3.14 11.99 -37.91
N GLU A 93 -3.78 12.54 -38.96
CA GLU A 93 -3.56 13.93 -39.41
C GLU A 93 -4.18 14.96 -38.45
N ASP A 94 -5.29 14.62 -37.81
CA ASP A 94 -5.99 15.46 -36.85
C ASP A 94 -5.51 15.18 -35.41
N GLU A 95 -5.61 16.19 -34.54
CA GLU A 95 -5.21 16.09 -33.14
C GLU A 95 -6.08 15.04 -32.40
N PRO A 96 -5.47 13.94 -31.90
CA PRO A 96 -6.21 12.88 -31.24
C PRO A 96 -6.61 13.28 -29.81
N ASP A 97 -7.71 12.72 -29.33
CA ASP A 97 -8.07 12.79 -27.90
C ASP A 97 -7.13 11.86 -27.11
N CYS A 98 -6.05 12.42 -26.58
CA CYS A 98 -4.94 11.70 -25.97
C CYS A 98 -4.65 12.13 -24.52
N LEU A 99 -3.96 11.29 -23.77
CA LEU A 99 -3.51 11.62 -22.42
C LEU A 99 -2.16 12.34 -22.45
N GLU A 100 -1.95 13.22 -21.47
CA GLU A 100 -0.68 13.91 -21.26
C GLU A 100 0.47 12.87 -21.10
N GLY A 101 1.35 12.79 -22.12
CA GLY A 101 2.44 11.82 -22.21
C GLY A 101 2.42 10.91 -23.45
N ASP A 102 1.31 10.87 -24.20
CA ASP A 102 1.20 10.16 -25.47
C ASP A 102 1.95 10.88 -26.60
N ILE A 103 2.32 10.12 -27.65
CA ILE A 103 3.06 10.65 -28.81
C ILE A 103 2.10 10.75 -29.99
N TRP A 104 1.87 11.96 -30.47
CA TRP A 104 1.17 12.20 -31.72
C TRP A 104 2.16 12.52 -32.83
N LEU A 105 2.10 11.75 -33.92
CA LEU A 105 2.83 11.98 -35.15
C LEU A 105 1.84 12.45 -36.22
N GLY A 106 1.55 13.76 -36.23
CA GLY A 106 0.81 14.40 -37.32
C GLY A 106 1.62 14.33 -38.62
N ARG A 107 0.96 13.96 -39.72
CA ARG A 107 1.60 13.84 -41.04
C ARG A 107 1.31 15.03 -41.93
#